data_AF-A0A6B1I360-F1
#
_entry.id   AF-A0A6B1I360-F1
#
_cell.length_a   1.000
_cell.length_b   1.000
_cell.length_c   1.000
_cell.angle_alpha   90.00
_cell.angle_beta   90.00
_cell.angle_gamma   90.00
#
_symmetry.space_group_name_H-M   'P 1'
#
loop_
_entity.id
_entity.type
_entity.pdbx_description
1 polymer ?
#
loop_
_entity_poly.entity_id
_entity_poly.type
_entity_poly.pdbx_seq_one_letter_code
_entity_poly.pdbx_strand_id
1 'polypeptide(L)' 'TYPREMLAIAYRPAWAGPVDKINPWDEEDLQTLPDEIRPLFADRNTRHWDYDGGNKPPDMASEAPGLDPSRWERA' A
#
# COMPACT_ATOMS: atom_id res chain seq x y z
N THR A 1 -37.19 -5.95 -12.17
CA THR A 1 -36.11 -6.36 -11.26
C THR A 1 -35.39 -5.10 -10.82
N TYR A 2 -35.19 -4.88 -9.51
CA TYR A 2 -34.45 -3.72 -9.02
C TYR A 2 -32.95 -4.00 -8.98
N PRO A 3 -32.09 -3.00 -9.23
CA PRO A 3 -30.65 -3.16 -9.08
C PRO A 3 -30.28 -3.37 -7.61
N ARG A 4 -29.21 -4.15 -7.38
CA ARG A 4 -28.53 -4.24 -6.08
C ARG A 4 -27.36 -3.28 -6.10
N GLU A 5 -27.33 -2.37 -5.15
CA GLU A 5 -26.28 -1.35 -5.04
C GLU A 5 -25.49 -1.54 -3.74
N MET A 6 -24.21 -1.17 -3.78
CA MET A 6 -23.29 -1.28 -2.65
C MET A 6 -22.38 -0.05 -2.63
N LEU A 7 -22.20 0.53 -1.45
CA LEU A 7 -21.13 1.48 -1.17
C LEU A 7 -20.05 0.76 -0.38
N ALA A 8 -18.84 0.65 -0.94
CA ALA A 8 -17.69 0.09 -0.26
C ALA A 8 -16.76 1.21 0.20
N ILE A 9 -16.56 1.32 1.50
CA ILE A 9 -15.60 2.24 2.12
C ILE A 9 -14.42 1.40 2.59
N ALA A 10 -13.28 1.55 1.93
CA ALA A 10 -12.05 0.82 2.27
C ALA A 10 -11.07 1.76 2.99
N TYR A 11 -10.46 1.25 4.06
CA TYR A 11 -9.38 1.94 4.75
C TYR A 11 -8.03 1.56 4.14
N ARG A 12 -7.19 2.57 3.89
CA ARG A 12 -5.79 2.40 3.50
C ARG A 12 -4.90 3.15 4.51
N PRO A 13 -3.93 2.49 5.16
CA PRO A 13 -2.96 3.18 6.00
C PRO A 13 -2.20 4.26 5.21
N ALA A 14 -1.96 5.43 5.80
CA ALA A 14 -1.34 6.57 5.13
C ALA A 14 0.06 6.28 4.57
N TRP A 15 0.82 5.37 5.20
CA TRP A 15 2.15 4.97 4.74
C TRP A 15 2.14 4.09 3.48
N ALA A 16 1.01 3.44 3.17
CA ALA A 16 0.87 2.51 2.05
C ALA A 16 0.50 3.24 0.75
N GLY A 17 1.45 4.01 0.21
CA GLY A 17 1.24 4.79 -1.02
C GLY A 17 0.77 3.96 -2.22
N PRO A 18 0.07 4.58 -3.19
CA PRO A 18 -0.65 3.88 -4.26
C PRO A 18 0.30 3.20 -5.26
N VAL A 19 -0.13 2.12 -5.92
CA VAL A 19 0.71 1.40 -6.90
C VAL A 19 1.24 2.36 -7.98
N ASP A 20 0.36 3.21 -8.51
CA ASP A 20 0.67 4.26 -9.48
C ASP A 20 0.37 5.65 -8.93
N LYS A 21 0.92 6.68 -9.58
CA LYS A 21 0.65 8.08 -9.24
C LYS A 21 -0.83 8.39 -9.43
N ILE A 22 -1.41 9.03 -8.44
CA ILE A 22 -2.79 9.47 -8.44
C ILE A 22 -2.81 11.01 -8.57
N ASN A 23 -3.72 11.53 -9.38
CA ASN A 23 -3.97 12.97 -9.45
C ASN A 23 -4.30 13.54 -8.06
N PRO A 24 -3.80 14.73 -7.71
CA PRO A 24 -4.15 15.40 -6.47
C PRO A 24 -5.66 15.69 -6.39
N TRP A 25 -6.13 16.05 -5.21
CA TRP A 25 -7.47 16.61 -5.04
C TRP A 25 -7.54 17.96 -5.74
N ASP A 26 -8.73 18.34 -6.20
CA ASP A 26 -9.00 19.71 -6.62
C ASP A 26 -9.06 20.59 -5.38
N GLU A 27 -8.35 21.72 -5.40
CA GLU A 27 -8.33 22.64 -4.28
C GLU A 27 -9.70 23.30 -4.07
N GLU A 28 -10.44 23.60 -5.15
CA GLU A 28 -11.77 24.20 -5.03
C GLU A 28 -12.74 23.26 -4.29
N ASP A 29 -12.67 21.96 -4.56
CA ASP A 29 -13.46 20.94 -3.86
C ASP A 29 -13.07 20.85 -2.39
N LEU A 30 -11.76 20.87 -2.07
CA LEU A 30 -11.29 20.80 -0.69
C LEU A 30 -11.75 21.97 0.17
N GLN A 31 -11.94 23.16 -0.42
CA GLN A 31 -12.41 24.35 0.30
C GLN A 31 -13.91 24.27 0.66
N THR A 32 -14.66 23.32 0.07
CA THR A 32 -16.07 23.09 0.43
C THR A 32 -16.24 22.20 1.66
N LEU A 33 -15.17 21.54 2.12
CA LEU A 33 -15.23 20.59 3.22
C LEU A 33 -15.21 21.29 4.58
N PRO A 34 -15.86 20.72 5.61
CA PRO A 34 -15.70 21.17 7.00
C PRO A 34 -14.23 21.08 7.44
N ASP A 35 -13.83 22.02 8.32
CA ASP A 35 -12.45 22.13 8.81
C ASP A 35 -11.95 20.86 9.50
N GLU A 36 -12.84 20.14 10.20
CA GLU A 36 -12.51 18.87 10.85
C GLU A 36 -12.34 17.69 9.88
N ILE A 37 -12.87 17.80 8.65
CA ILE A 37 -12.82 16.75 7.63
C ILE A 37 -11.66 16.96 6.67
N ARG A 38 -11.34 18.21 6.32
CA ARG A 38 -10.26 18.55 5.39
C ARG A 38 -8.91 17.85 5.67
N PRO A 39 -8.46 17.67 6.93
CA PRO A 39 -7.22 16.94 7.23
C PRO A 39 -7.21 15.47 6.79
N LEU A 40 -8.37 14.84 6.57
CA LEU A 40 -8.47 13.46 6.08
C LEU A 40 -8.14 13.36 4.58
N PHE A 41 -8.17 14.47 3.84
CA PHE A 41 -7.87 14.56 2.41
C PHE A 41 -6.41 14.97 2.15
N ALA A 42 -5.48 14.33 2.85
CA ALA A 42 -4.04 14.53 2.67
C ALA A 42 -3.57 14.12 1.25
N ASP A 43 -2.28 14.34 0.95
CA ASP A 43 -1.70 13.96 -0.34
C ASP A 43 -1.91 12.46 -0.62
N ARG A 44 -2.62 12.19 -1.72
CA ARG A 44 -3.00 10.84 -2.17
C ARG A 44 -1.78 9.99 -2.51
N ASN A 45 -0.66 10.61 -2.85
CA ASN A 45 0.61 9.98 -3.20
C ASN A 45 1.55 9.79 -1.99
N THR A 46 1.12 10.13 -0.77
CA THR A 46 1.89 9.87 0.45
C THR A 46 2.32 8.40 0.50
N ARG A 47 3.61 8.18 0.73
CA ARG A 47 4.22 6.87 0.92
C ARG A 47 5.33 6.97 1.95
N HIS A 48 5.33 6.08 2.92
CA HIS A 48 6.43 5.91 3.86
C HIS A 48 6.92 4.48 3.73
N TRP A 49 8.02 4.31 2.99
CA TRP A 49 8.73 3.05 2.87
C TRP A 49 10.17 3.23 3.31
N ASP A 50 10.71 2.21 3.94
CA ASP A 50 12.14 2.10 4.18
C ASP A 50 12.59 0.83 3.47
N TYR A 51 13.18 1.00 2.29
CA TYR A 51 13.74 -0.12 1.53
C TYR A 51 15.01 -0.67 2.14
N ASP A 52 15.68 0.13 2.97
CA ASP A 52 16.89 -0.23 3.69
C ASP A 52 16.56 -0.87 5.05
N GLY A 53 15.26 -0.98 5.38
CA GLY A 53 14.73 -1.75 6.49
C GLY A 53 15.04 -3.23 6.33
N GLY A 54 16.26 -3.60 6.75
CA GLY A 54 16.79 -4.95 6.67
C GLY A 54 15.91 -5.94 7.41
N ASN A 55 15.02 -6.62 6.68
CA ASN A 55 14.23 -7.75 7.16
C ASN A 55 15.04 -9.04 7.25
N LYS A 56 16.34 -8.98 6.93
CA LYS A 56 17.28 -10.09 7.01
C LYS A 56 18.43 -9.69 7.94
N PRO A 57 18.84 -10.57 8.88
CA PRO A 57 20.08 -10.36 9.62
C PRO A 57 21.27 -10.28 8.65
N PRO A 58 22.36 -9.56 9.02
CA PRO A 58 23.51 -9.33 8.14
C PRO A 58 24.15 -10.60 7.58
N ASP A 59 23.99 -11.72 8.27
CA ASP A 59 24.56 -13.03 7.99
C ASP A 59 23.51 -14.08 7.57
N MET A 60 22.31 -13.65 7.12
CA MET A 60 21.29 -14.59 6.64
C MET A 60 21.82 -15.43 5.47
N ALA A 61 21.92 -16.74 5.67
CA ALA A 61 22.34 -17.68 4.64
C ALA A 61 21.44 -17.60 3.40
N SER A 62 22.04 -17.67 2.21
CA SER A 62 21.33 -17.72 0.92
C SER A 62 20.76 -19.10 0.59
N GLU A 63 21.07 -20.11 1.42
CA GLU A 63 20.69 -21.51 1.22
C GLU A 63 20.18 -22.13 2.52
N ALA A 64 19.22 -23.05 2.39
CA ALA A 64 18.71 -23.90 3.45
C ALA A 64 18.11 -25.16 2.82
N PRO A 65 18.02 -26.31 3.53
CA PRO A 65 17.43 -27.53 2.97
C PRO A 65 16.01 -27.35 2.40
N GLY A 66 15.23 -26.40 2.92
CA GLY A 66 13.89 -26.06 2.41
C GLY A 66 13.87 -25.09 1.21
N LEU A 67 15.01 -24.46 0.88
CA LEU A 67 15.17 -23.46 -0.19
C LEU A 67 16.02 -23.98 -1.36
N ASP A 68 16.70 -25.12 -1.20
CA ASP A 68 17.55 -25.71 -2.23
C ASP A 68 16.73 -26.08 -3.50
N PRO A 69 17.01 -25.47 -4.67
CA PRO A 69 16.35 -25.81 -5.93
C PRO A 69 16.54 -27.28 -6.33
N SER A 70 17.63 -27.93 -5.87
CA SER A 70 17.92 -29.35 -6.12
C SER A 70 16.80 -30.27 -5.61
N ARG A 71 16.01 -29.82 -4.64
CA ARG A 71 14.84 -30.56 -4.13
C ARG A 71 13.77 -30.84 -5.19
N TRP A 72 13.78 -30.11 -6.31
CA TRP A 72 12.85 -30.29 -7.42
C TRP A 72 13.42 -31.14 -8.55
N GLU A 73 14.71 -31.48 -8.49
CA GLU A 73 15.31 -32.40 -9.46
C GLU A 73 14.88 -33.83 -9.10
N ARG A 74 14.23 -34.52 -10.05
CA ARG A 74 13.83 -35.91 -9.86
C ARG A 74 15.05 -36.81 -10.00
N ALA A 75 15.23 -37.71 -9.03
CA ALA A 75 16.26 -38.76 -9.01
C ALA A 75 16.22 -39.66 -10.26
#